data_AF-A0A1E5QD46-F1
#
_entry.id   AF-A0A1E5QD46-F1
#
_cell.length_a   1.000
_cell.length_b   1.000
_cell.length_c   1.000
_cell.angle_alpha   90.00
_cell.angle_beta   90.00
_cell.angle_gamma   90.00
#
_symmetry.space_group_name_H-M   'P 1'
#
loop_
_entity.id
_entity.type
_entity.pdbx_description
1 polymer ?
#
loop_
_entity_poly.entity_id
_entity_poly.type
_entity_poly.pdbx_seq_one_letter_code
_entity_poly.pdbx_strand_id
1 'polypeptide(L)'
;MSTNLATQLREGTKKAHTMAENVGFVKCFLKGTVEKNSYRKLVANLYFVYSAMEEEMERHRNHPILSKMYFPQLNRKQSLEQDLKFYFGNNWKEEIAPSPAAQAYVQRIREVSENQPELLISHLYTRYLGDLSGGQILKTIAQRAMNLEGNGTAFYEFKDISDEKEFKVNYRQTLDTLDVDDAAAAQIVDEANAAFGMNMKMFQELEGSLIRAIGQMLFNTLTRRRTRGATESELATAE
;
A
#
# COMPACT_ATOMS: atom_id res chain seq x y z
N MET A 1 -26.50 -12.40 -17.66
CA MET A 1 -26.51 -10.93 -17.80
C MET A 1 -25.19 -10.43 -17.24
N SER A 2 -24.50 -9.47 -17.86
CA SER A 2 -23.27 -8.92 -17.26
C SER A 2 -23.64 -8.06 -16.05
N THR A 3 -23.08 -8.36 -14.89
CA THR A 3 -23.42 -7.71 -13.61
C THR A 3 -22.86 -6.31 -13.45
N ASN A 4 -22.12 -5.76 -14.42
CA ASN A 4 -21.44 -4.45 -14.31
C ASN A 4 -20.57 -4.35 -13.03
N LEU A 5 -19.91 -5.46 -12.67
CA LEU A 5 -19.16 -5.62 -11.43
C LEU A 5 -18.14 -4.51 -11.20
N ALA A 6 -17.48 -4.01 -12.25
CA ALA A 6 -16.51 -2.92 -12.13
C ALA A 6 -17.15 -1.63 -11.58
N THR A 7 -18.39 -1.34 -12.01
CA THR A 7 -19.15 -0.18 -11.52
C THR A 7 -19.65 -0.42 -10.10
N GLN A 8 -20.15 -1.62 -9.81
CA GLN A 8 -20.60 -1.99 -8.46
C GLN A 8 -19.47 -1.86 -7.43
N LEU A 9 -18.27 -2.36 -7.76
CA LEU A 9 -17.07 -2.21 -6.93
C LEU A 9 -16.74 -0.73 -6.71
N ARG A 10 -16.63 0.05 -7.79
CA ARG A 10 -16.27 1.47 -7.72
C ARG A 10 -17.21 2.27 -6.82
N GLU A 11 -18.51 2.15 -7.02
CA GLU A 11 -19.49 2.93 -6.25
C GLU A 11 -19.68 2.33 -4.84
N GLY A 12 -19.68 1.00 -4.72
CA GLY A 12 -19.86 0.28 -3.46
C GLY A 12 -18.71 0.47 -2.47
N THR A 13 -17.48 0.68 -2.93
CA THR A 13 -16.31 0.92 -2.07
C THR A 13 -15.91 2.38 -1.94
N LYS A 14 -16.67 3.31 -2.56
CA LYS A 14 -16.34 4.75 -2.59
C LYS A 14 -16.14 5.34 -1.19
N LYS A 15 -17.03 5.01 -0.25
CA LYS A 15 -16.94 5.47 1.14
C LYS A 15 -15.70 4.90 1.84
N ALA A 16 -15.42 3.60 1.67
CA ALA A 16 -14.26 2.95 2.26
C ALA A 16 -12.93 3.51 1.71
N HIS A 17 -12.88 3.83 0.41
CA HIS A 17 -11.76 4.54 -0.20
C HIS A 17 -11.53 5.90 0.47
N THR A 18 -12.57 6.72 0.60
CA THR A 18 -12.48 8.02 1.29
C THR A 18 -12.03 7.85 2.75
N MET A 19 -12.50 6.81 3.45
CA MET A 19 -12.05 6.53 4.82
C MET A 19 -10.57 6.17 4.88
N ALA A 20 -10.08 5.37 3.92
CA ALA A 20 -8.67 4.99 3.85
C ALA A 20 -7.74 6.19 3.62
N GLU A 21 -8.12 7.12 2.74
CA GLU A 21 -7.41 8.40 2.57
C GLU A 21 -7.42 9.26 3.84
N ASN A 22 -8.41 9.03 4.71
CA ASN A 22 -8.59 9.81 5.92
C ASN A 22 -7.90 9.23 7.18
N VAL A 23 -7.26 8.06 7.09
CA VAL A 23 -6.42 7.51 8.17
C VAL A 23 -5.24 8.44 8.42
N GLY A 24 -4.86 8.66 9.69
CA GLY A 24 -3.85 9.65 10.08
C GLY A 24 -2.50 9.42 9.39
N PHE A 25 -2.06 8.17 9.32
CA PHE A 25 -0.86 7.79 8.58
C PHE A 25 -0.92 8.23 7.11
N VAL A 26 -2.03 7.93 6.41
CA VAL A 26 -2.22 8.26 4.99
C VAL A 26 -2.36 9.77 4.77
N LYS A 27 -3.08 10.48 5.64
CA LYS A 27 -3.16 11.96 5.61
C LYS A 27 -1.78 12.60 5.75
N CYS A 28 -0.97 12.15 6.70
CA CYS A 28 0.40 12.64 6.87
C CYS A 28 1.26 12.31 5.64
N PHE A 29 1.13 11.09 5.12
CA PHE A 29 1.81 10.67 3.90
C PHE A 29 1.46 11.61 2.74
N LEU A 30 0.17 11.83 2.43
CA LEU A 30 -0.28 12.70 1.34
C LEU A 30 0.17 14.15 1.49
N LYS A 31 0.43 14.61 2.73
CA LYS A 31 1.00 15.93 3.03
C LYS A 31 2.53 15.99 2.95
N GLY A 32 3.19 14.91 2.52
CA GLY A 32 4.64 14.82 2.41
C GLY A 32 5.37 14.47 3.71
N THR A 33 4.66 14.11 4.77
CA THR A 33 5.26 13.66 6.03
C THR A 33 5.36 12.14 6.03
N VAL A 34 6.49 11.62 5.55
CA VAL A 34 6.77 10.19 5.49
C VAL A 34 8.03 9.88 6.26
N GLU A 35 7.92 9.00 7.25
CA GLU A 35 9.06 8.57 8.06
C GLU A 35 9.53 7.18 7.63
N LYS A 36 10.84 7.04 7.39
CA LYS A 36 11.44 5.85 6.75
C LYS A 36 11.20 4.56 7.52
N ASN A 37 11.27 4.54 8.85
CA ASN A 37 11.07 3.33 9.65
C ASN A 37 9.60 2.86 9.66
N SER A 38 8.65 3.80 9.66
CA SER A 38 7.22 3.53 9.57
C SER A 38 6.88 3.06 8.15
N TYR A 39 7.46 3.70 7.13
CA TYR A 39 7.27 3.31 5.74
C TYR A 39 7.81 1.90 5.44
N ARG A 40 9.03 1.56 5.88
CA ARG A 40 9.58 0.22 5.62
C ARG A 40 8.78 -0.90 6.29
N LYS A 41 8.12 -0.64 7.43
CA LYS A 41 7.19 -1.58 8.06
C LYS A 41 5.92 -1.78 7.21
N LEU A 42 5.40 -0.71 6.59
CA LEU A 42 4.33 -0.84 5.62
C LEU A 42 4.76 -1.73 4.45
N VAL A 43 5.94 -1.48 3.87
CA VAL A 43 6.49 -2.31 2.78
C VAL A 43 6.60 -3.79 3.18
N ALA A 44 7.07 -4.07 4.40
CA ALA A 44 7.12 -5.43 4.94
C ALA A 44 5.74 -6.08 5.07
N ASN A 45 4.75 -5.37 5.61
CA ASN A 45 3.38 -5.86 5.69
C ASN A 45 2.78 -6.15 4.31
N LEU A 46 2.99 -5.24 3.36
CA LEU A 46 2.53 -5.42 1.98
C LEU A 46 3.19 -6.66 1.35
N TYR A 47 4.49 -6.90 1.57
CA TYR A 47 5.15 -8.09 1.04
C TYR A 47 4.42 -9.39 1.39
N PHE A 48 4.00 -9.55 2.66
CA PHE A 48 3.26 -10.74 3.07
C PHE A 48 1.86 -10.80 2.44
N VAL A 49 1.14 -9.67 2.37
CA VAL A 49 -0.19 -9.58 1.77
C VAL A 49 -0.16 -9.93 0.28
N TYR A 50 0.73 -9.30 -0.50
CA TYR A 50 0.86 -9.59 -1.93
C TYR A 50 1.39 -10.99 -2.18
N SER A 51 2.34 -11.49 -1.38
CA SER A 51 2.79 -12.88 -1.51
C SER A 51 1.62 -13.86 -1.34
N ALA A 52 0.75 -13.64 -0.36
CA ALA A 52 -0.44 -14.47 -0.18
C ALA A 52 -1.41 -14.37 -1.36
N MET A 53 -1.72 -13.16 -1.82
CA MET A 53 -2.62 -12.96 -2.97
C MET A 53 -2.09 -13.64 -4.23
N GLU A 54 -0.81 -13.45 -4.54
CA GLU A 54 -0.18 -13.97 -5.76
C GLU A 54 -0.04 -15.49 -5.73
N GLU A 55 0.30 -16.06 -4.57
CA GLU A 55 0.36 -17.52 -4.40
C GLU A 55 -1.02 -18.16 -4.53
N GLU A 56 -2.06 -17.55 -3.97
CA GLU A 56 -3.43 -18.05 -4.11
C GLU A 56 -3.98 -17.90 -5.54
N MET A 57 -3.61 -16.84 -6.25
CA MET A 57 -3.96 -16.69 -7.66
C MET A 57 -3.27 -17.73 -8.55
N GLU A 58 -2.00 -18.05 -8.28
CA GLU A 58 -1.30 -19.13 -8.99
C GLU A 58 -1.93 -20.50 -8.67
N ARG A 59 -2.31 -20.76 -7.41
CA ARG A 59 -3.03 -21.99 -7.03
C ARG A 59 -4.33 -22.15 -7.80
N HIS A 60 -5.06 -21.05 -8.01
CA HIS A 60 -6.34 -21.00 -8.71
C HIS A 60 -6.24 -20.65 -10.20
N ARG A 61 -5.06 -20.80 -10.83
CA ARG A 61 -4.85 -20.40 -12.24
C ARG A 61 -5.77 -21.08 -13.26
N ASN A 62 -6.36 -22.23 -12.90
CA ASN A 62 -7.30 -22.98 -13.73
C ASN A 62 -8.77 -22.78 -13.30
N HIS A 63 -9.05 -21.96 -12.30
CA HIS A 63 -10.41 -21.69 -11.84
C HIS A 63 -11.20 -20.92 -12.91
N PRO A 64 -12.46 -21.29 -13.21
CA PRO A 64 -13.22 -20.72 -14.35
C PRO A 64 -13.38 -19.20 -14.33
N ILE A 65 -13.41 -18.62 -13.12
CA ILE A 65 -13.57 -17.17 -12.92
C ILE A 65 -12.21 -16.50 -12.68
N LEU A 66 -11.39 -17.02 -11.76
CA LEU A 66 -10.17 -16.34 -11.31
C LEU A 66 -9.07 -16.33 -12.37
N SER A 67 -9.00 -17.37 -13.22
CA SER A 67 -8.06 -17.43 -14.34
C SER A 67 -8.18 -16.20 -15.26
N LYS A 68 -9.38 -15.63 -15.41
CA LYS A 68 -9.62 -14.42 -16.19
C LYS A 68 -9.04 -13.16 -15.53
N MET A 69 -8.94 -13.15 -14.21
CA MET A 69 -8.38 -12.05 -13.41
C MET A 69 -6.90 -12.24 -13.08
N TYR A 70 -6.25 -13.24 -13.66
CA TYR A 70 -4.82 -13.47 -13.44
C TYR A 70 -3.96 -12.65 -14.40
N PHE A 71 -3.47 -11.52 -13.91
CA PHE A 71 -2.57 -10.62 -14.63
C PHE A 71 -1.18 -10.61 -13.97
N PRO A 72 -0.24 -11.48 -14.36
CA PRO A 72 1.07 -11.57 -13.71
C PRO A 72 1.89 -10.28 -13.82
N GLN A 73 1.59 -9.40 -14.78
CA GLN A 73 2.18 -8.06 -14.90
C GLN A 73 1.86 -7.16 -13.68
N LEU A 74 0.85 -7.54 -12.89
CA LEU A 74 0.47 -6.89 -11.63
C LEU A 74 1.18 -7.47 -10.40
N ASN A 75 2.01 -8.51 -10.53
CA ASN A 75 2.66 -9.11 -9.36
C ASN A 75 3.67 -8.14 -8.72
N ARG A 76 3.51 -7.91 -7.41
CA ARG A 76 4.28 -6.99 -6.58
C ARG A 76 5.25 -7.67 -5.64
N LYS A 77 5.18 -8.99 -5.45
CA LYS A 77 6.13 -9.71 -4.60
C LYS A 77 7.58 -9.35 -4.94
N GLN A 78 7.99 -9.48 -6.20
CA GLN A 78 9.38 -9.23 -6.62
C GLN A 78 9.80 -7.75 -6.47
N SER A 79 8.89 -6.79 -6.69
CA SER A 79 9.21 -5.38 -6.49
C SER A 79 9.29 -5.01 -5.02
N LEU A 80 8.46 -5.61 -4.17
CA LEU A 80 8.55 -5.50 -2.72
C LEU A 80 9.84 -6.12 -2.17
N GLU A 81 10.31 -7.25 -2.72
CA GLU A 81 11.61 -7.82 -2.34
C GLU A 81 12.79 -6.86 -2.64
N GLN A 82 12.73 -6.12 -3.75
CA GLN A 82 13.72 -5.08 -4.08
C GLN A 82 13.70 -3.94 -3.07
N ASP A 83 12.51 -3.43 -2.73
CA ASP A 83 12.36 -2.37 -1.74
C ASP A 83 12.78 -2.84 -0.34
N LEU A 84 12.44 -4.07 0.05
CA LEU A 84 12.85 -4.66 1.33
C LEU A 84 14.36 -4.80 1.44
N LYS A 85 15.03 -5.25 0.37
CA LYS A 85 16.49 -5.27 0.29
C LYS A 85 17.10 -3.88 0.46
N PHE A 86 16.47 -2.85 -0.11
CA PHE A 86 16.90 -1.46 0.09
C PHE A 86 16.72 -0.97 1.54
N TYR A 87 15.60 -1.31 2.19
CA TYR A 87 15.27 -0.78 3.52
C TYR A 87 15.85 -1.57 4.71
N PHE A 88 16.10 -2.86 4.54
CA PHE A 88 16.56 -3.76 5.60
C PHE A 88 17.91 -4.43 5.28
N GLY A 89 18.41 -4.31 4.05
CA GLY A 89 19.67 -4.93 3.62
C GLY A 89 19.49 -6.34 3.06
N ASN A 90 20.61 -7.05 2.84
CA ASN A 90 20.59 -8.38 2.21
C ASN A 90 19.84 -9.44 3.04
N ASN A 91 19.84 -9.29 4.37
CA ASN A 91 19.18 -10.20 5.32
C ASN A 91 17.76 -9.73 5.68
N TRP A 92 17.07 -9.07 4.75
CA TRP A 92 15.76 -8.52 5.03
C TRP A 92 14.73 -9.59 5.44
N LYS A 93 14.89 -10.83 4.96
CA LYS A 93 13.96 -11.94 5.25
C LYS A 93 13.97 -12.31 6.73
N GLU A 94 15.11 -12.21 7.38
CA GLU A 94 15.29 -12.48 8.81
C GLU A 94 14.84 -11.31 9.70
N GLU A 95 14.78 -10.10 9.14
CA GLU A 95 14.47 -8.85 9.87
C GLU A 95 12.99 -8.46 9.86
N ILE A 96 12.20 -9.06 8.96
CA ILE A 96 10.78 -8.72 8.83
C ILE A 96 9.86 -9.81 9.38
N ALA A 97 8.76 -9.36 9.96
CA ALA A 97 7.61 -10.19 10.31
C ALA A 97 6.34 -9.38 10.01
N PRO A 98 5.23 -10.04 9.64
CA PRO A 98 3.97 -9.34 9.49
C PRO A 98 3.52 -8.80 10.84
N SER A 99 3.01 -7.57 10.86
CA SER A 99 2.31 -7.05 12.03
C SER A 99 1.01 -7.82 12.30
N PRO A 100 0.37 -7.68 13.47
CA PRO A 100 -0.90 -8.33 13.75
C PRO A 100 -1.99 -8.04 12.69
N ALA A 101 -2.15 -6.79 12.25
CA ALA A 101 -3.10 -6.47 11.18
C ALA A 101 -2.73 -7.10 9.83
N ALA A 102 -1.43 -7.16 9.48
CA ALA A 102 -0.99 -7.80 8.24
C ALA A 102 -1.19 -9.32 8.28
N GLN A 103 -0.91 -9.95 9.43
CA GLN A 103 -1.14 -11.38 9.64
C GLN A 103 -2.64 -11.70 9.52
N ALA A 104 -3.52 -10.88 10.11
CA ALA A 104 -4.96 -11.05 9.97
C ALA A 104 -5.42 -10.89 8.52
N TYR A 105 -4.83 -9.97 7.76
CA TYR A 105 -5.15 -9.79 6.35
C TYR A 105 -4.69 -10.99 5.51
N VAL A 106 -3.46 -11.47 5.71
CA VAL A 106 -2.96 -12.70 5.08
C VAL A 106 -3.88 -13.89 5.39
N GLN A 107 -4.30 -14.04 6.64
CA GLN A 107 -5.21 -15.10 7.04
C GLN A 107 -6.54 -15.01 6.29
N ARG A 108 -7.12 -13.81 6.16
CA ARG A 108 -8.37 -13.62 5.41
C ARG A 108 -8.22 -14.01 3.94
N ILE A 109 -7.12 -13.62 3.30
CA ILE A 109 -6.84 -14.00 1.90
C ILE A 109 -6.81 -15.52 1.74
N ARG A 110 -6.14 -16.24 2.65
CA ARG A 110 -6.08 -17.71 2.61
C ARG A 110 -7.45 -18.34 2.90
N GLU A 111 -8.19 -17.79 3.86
CA GLU A 111 -9.55 -18.25 4.21
C GLU A 111 -10.52 -18.12 3.04
N VAL A 112 -10.57 -16.95 2.38
CA VAL A 112 -11.45 -16.78 1.21
C VAL A 112 -10.98 -17.63 0.04
N SER A 113 -9.68 -17.77 -0.17
CA SER A 113 -9.14 -18.62 -1.22
C SER A 113 -9.58 -20.08 -1.09
N GLU A 114 -9.66 -20.59 0.15
CA GLU A 114 -10.05 -21.98 0.40
C GLU A 114 -11.56 -22.20 0.33
N ASN A 115 -12.34 -21.27 0.88
CA ASN A 115 -13.78 -21.48 1.07
C ASN A 115 -14.64 -20.86 -0.03
N GLN A 116 -14.21 -19.72 -0.59
CA GLN A 116 -14.97 -18.96 -1.58
C GLN A 116 -14.02 -18.14 -2.50
N PRO A 117 -13.26 -18.82 -3.38
CA PRO A 117 -12.12 -18.23 -4.08
C PRO A 117 -12.46 -17.01 -4.95
N GLU A 118 -13.69 -16.90 -5.49
CA GLU A 118 -14.14 -15.72 -6.23
C GLU A 118 -14.01 -14.41 -5.45
N LEU A 119 -14.05 -14.44 -4.11
CA LEU A 119 -13.83 -13.26 -3.28
C LEU A 119 -12.39 -12.73 -3.33
N LEU A 120 -11.43 -13.49 -3.87
CA LEU A 120 -10.09 -12.98 -4.14
C LEU A 120 -10.12 -11.77 -5.09
N ILE A 121 -11.12 -11.69 -5.99
CA ILE A 121 -11.34 -10.55 -6.90
C ILE A 121 -11.38 -9.23 -6.12
N SER A 122 -12.00 -9.23 -4.94
CA SER A 122 -12.13 -8.09 -4.04
C SER A 122 -10.78 -7.55 -3.57
N HIS A 123 -9.85 -8.45 -3.25
CA HIS A 123 -8.49 -8.09 -2.82
C HIS A 123 -7.65 -7.60 -4.00
N LEU A 124 -7.73 -8.28 -5.16
CA LEU A 124 -7.04 -7.86 -6.39
C LEU A 124 -7.49 -6.46 -6.80
N TYR A 125 -8.80 -6.20 -6.81
CA TYR A 125 -9.38 -4.91 -7.11
C TYR A 125 -8.89 -3.83 -6.14
N THR A 126 -9.03 -4.07 -4.84
CA THR A 126 -8.68 -3.08 -3.81
C THR A 126 -7.19 -2.71 -3.84
N ARG A 127 -6.32 -3.69 -4.11
CA ARG A 127 -4.87 -3.49 -4.15
C ARG A 127 -4.38 -2.97 -5.50
N TYR A 128 -4.46 -3.77 -6.56
CA TYR A 128 -3.82 -3.45 -7.83
C TYR A 128 -4.38 -2.22 -8.53
N LEU A 129 -5.71 -2.03 -8.50
CA LEU A 129 -6.34 -0.87 -9.13
C LEU A 129 -6.04 0.42 -8.34
N GLY A 130 -5.86 0.30 -7.02
CA GLY A 130 -5.35 1.36 -6.16
C GLY A 130 -3.90 1.73 -6.50
N ASP A 131 -3.03 0.73 -6.64
CA ASP A 131 -1.62 0.93 -6.99
C ASP A 131 -1.46 1.59 -8.38
N LEU A 132 -2.23 1.17 -9.38
CA LEU A 132 -2.24 1.78 -10.73
C LEU A 132 -2.90 3.17 -10.80
N SER A 133 -3.51 3.65 -9.71
CA SER A 133 -4.24 4.93 -9.72
C SER A 133 -3.57 5.94 -8.81
N GLY A 134 -3.45 5.63 -7.51
CA GLY A 134 -2.80 6.50 -6.53
C GLY A 134 -1.30 6.25 -6.39
N GLY A 135 -0.80 5.10 -6.84
CA GLY A 135 0.59 4.67 -6.59
C GLY A 135 1.63 5.63 -7.15
N GLN A 136 1.44 6.21 -8.34
CA GLN A 136 2.40 7.16 -8.91
C GLN A 136 2.50 8.47 -8.10
N ILE A 137 1.39 8.91 -7.50
CA ILE A 137 1.40 10.05 -6.58
C ILE A 137 2.14 9.67 -5.30
N LEU A 138 1.83 8.51 -4.73
CA LEU A 138 2.48 8.01 -3.51
C LEU A 138 3.99 7.79 -3.71
N LYS A 139 4.40 7.26 -4.86
CA LYS A 139 5.80 7.13 -5.28
C LYS A 139 6.52 8.46 -5.22
N THR A 140 5.97 9.48 -5.88
CA THR A 140 6.57 10.82 -5.95
C THR A 140 6.73 11.43 -4.56
N ILE A 141 5.72 11.25 -3.70
CA ILE A 141 5.75 11.74 -2.33
C ILE A 141 6.80 10.99 -1.50
N ALA A 142 6.86 9.65 -1.58
CA ALA A 142 7.84 8.83 -0.88
C ALA A 142 9.28 9.24 -1.26
N GLN A 143 9.55 9.40 -2.56
CA GLN A 143 10.86 9.81 -3.06
C GLN A 143 11.29 11.18 -2.51
N ARG A 144 10.38 12.17 -2.54
CA ARG A 144 10.68 13.52 -2.03
C ARG A 144 10.83 13.54 -0.52
N ALA A 145 9.89 12.95 0.21
CA ALA A 145 9.84 13.03 1.68
C ALA A 145 11.00 12.28 2.34
N MET A 146 11.46 11.17 1.75
CA MET A 146 12.57 10.36 2.29
C MET A 146 13.90 10.59 1.56
N ASN A 147 13.96 11.55 0.63
CA ASN A 147 15.13 11.85 -0.20
C ASN A 147 15.73 10.60 -0.88
N LEU A 148 14.90 9.85 -1.60
CA LEU A 148 15.31 8.61 -2.27
C LEU A 148 15.87 8.88 -3.66
N GLU A 149 17.03 8.28 -3.96
CA GLU A 149 17.70 8.36 -5.26
C GLU A 149 17.54 7.03 -6.01
N GLY A 150 16.48 6.92 -6.81
CA GLY A 150 16.25 5.81 -7.74
C GLY A 150 15.81 4.46 -7.14
N ASN A 151 15.99 4.22 -5.84
CA ASN A 151 15.63 2.96 -5.15
C ASN A 151 14.65 3.18 -3.99
N GLY A 152 13.97 2.12 -3.54
CA GLY A 152 13.03 2.15 -2.40
C GLY A 152 11.57 2.42 -2.78
N THR A 153 11.27 2.49 -4.06
CA THR A 153 9.89 2.66 -4.57
C THR A 153 9.56 1.72 -5.74
N ALA A 154 10.28 0.61 -5.87
CA ALA A 154 10.04 -0.38 -6.92
C ALA A 154 8.61 -0.93 -6.87
N PHE A 155 7.99 -0.98 -5.68
CA PHE A 155 6.60 -1.40 -5.49
C PHE A 155 5.61 -0.67 -6.43
N TYR A 156 5.82 0.61 -6.72
CA TYR A 156 4.95 1.41 -7.58
C TYR A 156 5.33 1.37 -9.07
N GLU A 157 6.26 0.50 -9.45
CA GLU A 157 6.77 0.42 -10.83
C GLU A 157 6.26 -0.83 -11.53
N PHE A 158 5.41 -0.64 -12.53
CA PHE A 158 4.79 -1.69 -13.33
C PHE A 158 5.54 -1.85 -14.66
N LYS A 159 6.72 -2.47 -14.62
CA LYS A 159 7.65 -2.54 -15.78
C LYS A 159 7.04 -3.23 -17.01
N ASP A 160 6.13 -4.17 -16.79
CA ASP A 160 5.48 -4.95 -17.85
C ASP A 160 4.16 -4.34 -18.34
N ILE A 161 3.82 -3.12 -17.90
CA ILE A 161 2.62 -2.39 -18.31
C ILE A 161 3.05 -1.06 -18.97
N SER A 162 2.96 -1.00 -20.29
CA SER A 162 3.36 0.17 -21.07
C SER A 162 2.34 1.32 -21.00
N ASP A 163 1.05 1.01 -20.94
CA ASP A 163 -0.04 1.98 -20.80
C ASP A 163 -0.94 1.60 -19.61
N GLU A 164 -0.71 2.22 -18.45
CA GLU A 164 -1.49 1.98 -17.24
C GLU A 164 -2.97 2.38 -17.40
N LYS A 165 -3.28 3.35 -18.28
CA LYS A 165 -4.65 3.83 -18.50
C LYS A 165 -5.43 2.80 -19.30
N GLU A 166 -4.88 2.32 -20.41
CA GLU A 166 -5.44 1.25 -21.22
C GLU A 166 -5.60 -0.03 -20.39
N PHE A 167 -4.57 -0.39 -19.61
CA PHE A 167 -4.63 -1.56 -18.74
C PHE A 167 -5.78 -1.49 -17.74
N LYS A 168 -6.02 -0.33 -17.12
CA LYS A 168 -7.18 -0.13 -16.22
C LYS A 168 -8.52 -0.22 -16.93
N VAL A 169 -8.61 0.12 -18.22
CA VAL A 169 -9.83 -0.09 -19.00
C VAL A 169 -10.04 -1.58 -19.21
N ASN A 170 -9.02 -2.30 -19.69
CA ASN A 170 -9.08 -3.74 -19.88
C ASN A 170 -9.44 -4.49 -18.59
N TYR A 171 -8.80 -4.16 -17.47
CA TYR A 171 -9.09 -4.77 -16.16
C TYR A 171 -10.58 -4.63 -15.77
N ARG A 172 -11.18 -3.45 -15.99
CA ARG A 172 -12.61 -3.22 -15.71
C ARG A 172 -13.51 -3.99 -16.67
N GLN A 173 -13.17 -4.01 -17.95
CA GLN A 173 -13.89 -4.83 -18.93
C GLN A 173 -13.83 -6.31 -18.56
N THR A 174 -12.69 -6.81 -18.10
CA THR A 174 -12.57 -8.19 -17.63
C THR A 174 -13.51 -8.46 -16.45
N LEU A 175 -13.54 -7.59 -15.43
CA LEU A 175 -14.49 -7.69 -14.31
C LEU A 175 -15.94 -7.79 -14.79
N ASP A 176 -16.33 -6.97 -15.77
CA ASP A 176 -17.70 -6.94 -16.29
C ASP A 176 -18.06 -8.19 -17.13
N THR A 177 -17.07 -8.99 -17.55
CA THR A 177 -17.26 -10.25 -18.30
C THR A 177 -17.20 -11.51 -17.43
N LEU A 178 -16.98 -11.37 -16.12
CA LEU A 178 -16.95 -12.52 -15.22
C LEU A 178 -18.34 -13.14 -15.10
N ASP A 179 -18.37 -14.48 -15.03
CA ASP A 179 -19.60 -15.24 -14.87
C ASP A 179 -19.97 -15.31 -13.38
N VAL A 180 -20.41 -14.16 -12.85
CA VAL A 180 -20.85 -13.99 -11.47
C VAL A 180 -22.29 -13.48 -11.48
N ASP A 181 -23.14 -14.03 -10.63
CA ASP A 181 -24.50 -13.55 -10.44
C ASP A 181 -24.54 -12.33 -9.50
N ASP A 182 -25.73 -11.74 -9.33
CA ASP A 182 -25.89 -10.54 -8.49
C ASP A 182 -25.57 -10.80 -7.02
N ALA A 183 -25.79 -12.02 -6.52
CA ALA A 183 -25.51 -12.37 -5.13
C ALA A 183 -24.00 -12.46 -4.89
N ALA A 184 -23.27 -13.14 -5.78
CA ALA A 184 -21.81 -13.20 -5.77
C ALA A 184 -21.20 -11.81 -5.96
N ALA A 185 -21.74 -10.99 -6.88
CA ALA A 185 -21.28 -9.62 -7.07
C ALA A 185 -21.41 -8.78 -5.79
N ALA A 186 -22.53 -8.89 -5.06
CA ALA A 186 -22.71 -8.21 -3.77
C ALA A 186 -21.68 -8.68 -2.72
N GLN A 187 -21.42 -9.98 -2.63
CA GLN A 187 -20.40 -10.53 -1.71
C GLN A 187 -18.99 -10.06 -2.07
N ILE A 188 -18.67 -9.94 -3.37
CA ILE A 188 -17.38 -9.38 -3.83
C ILE A 188 -17.27 -7.92 -3.38
N VAL A 189 -18.32 -7.11 -3.52
CA VAL A 189 -18.31 -5.71 -3.06
C VAL A 189 -18.17 -5.60 -1.54
N ASP A 190 -18.83 -6.46 -0.77
CA ASP A 190 -18.72 -6.50 0.69
C ASP A 190 -17.30 -6.89 1.14
N GLU A 191 -16.71 -7.92 0.52
CA GLU A 191 -15.32 -8.30 0.80
C GLU A 191 -14.34 -7.19 0.37
N ALA A 192 -14.64 -6.42 -0.68
CA ALA A 192 -13.80 -5.29 -1.07
C ALA A 192 -13.81 -4.20 0.01
N ASN A 193 -14.98 -3.91 0.60
CA ASN A 193 -15.06 -3.03 1.76
C ASN A 193 -14.30 -3.59 2.98
N ALA A 194 -14.35 -4.90 3.23
CA ALA A 194 -13.54 -5.55 4.26
C ALA A 194 -12.04 -5.43 3.98
N ALA A 195 -11.61 -5.57 2.71
CA ALA A 195 -10.25 -5.37 2.27
C ALA A 195 -9.76 -3.94 2.55
N PHE A 196 -10.57 -2.90 2.25
CA PHE A 196 -10.26 -1.53 2.66
C PHE A 196 -10.10 -1.43 4.20
N GLY A 197 -10.99 -2.07 4.96
CA GLY A 197 -10.91 -2.16 6.42
C GLY A 197 -9.58 -2.73 6.92
N MET A 198 -9.12 -3.83 6.33
CA MET A 198 -7.85 -4.46 6.69
C MET A 198 -6.63 -3.58 6.31
N ASN A 199 -6.69 -2.89 5.18
CA ASN A 199 -5.67 -1.89 4.82
C ASN A 199 -5.61 -0.73 5.82
N MET A 200 -6.76 -0.21 6.24
CA MET A 200 -6.83 0.85 7.25
C MET A 200 -6.22 0.41 8.59
N LYS A 201 -6.47 -0.83 9.03
CA LYS A 201 -5.86 -1.38 10.25
C LYS A 201 -4.33 -1.43 10.15
N MET A 202 -3.78 -1.85 9.00
CA MET A 202 -2.32 -1.82 8.79
C MET A 202 -1.77 -0.39 8.86
N PHE A 203 -2.47 0.61 8.32
CA PHE A 203 -2.05 2.01 8.41
C PHE A 203 -2.13 2.55 9.85
N GLN A 204 -3.17 2.18 10.60
CA GLN A 204 -3.35 2.60 12.00
C GLN A 204 -2.24 2.09 12.92
N GLU A 205 -1.73 0.88 12.70
CA GLU A 205 -0.59 0.34 13.47
C GLU A 205 0.71 1.17 13.30
N LEU A 206 0.81 1.97 12.23
CA LEU A 206 1.96 2.82 11.95
C LEU A 206 1.83 4.24 12.51
N GLU A 207 0.65 4.62 13.03
CA GLU A 207 0.41 5.98 13.52
C GLU A 207 1.24 6.30 14.76
N GLY A 208 1.37 5.35 15.68
CA GLY A 208 2.15 5.55 16.91
C GLY A 208 3.63 5.85 16.63
N SER A 209 4.24 5.12 15.68
CA SER A 209 5.64 5.38 15.29
C SER A 209 5.80 6.71 14.57
N LEU A 210 4.83 7.08 13.72
CA LEU A 210 4.83 8.34 13.00
C LEU A 210 4.68 9.54 13.95
N ILE A 211 3.74 9.50 14.89
CA ILE A 211 3.53 10.56 15.89
C ILE A 211 4.81 10.78 16.70
N ARG A 212 5.44 9.69 17.17
CA ARG A 212 6.71 9.78 17.91
C ARG A 212 7.80 10.43 17.08
N ALA A 213 7.93 10.06 15.81
CA ALA A 213 8.94 10.64 14.93
C ALA A 213 8.69 12.13 14.63
N ILE A 214 7.45 12.52 14.38
CA ILE A 214 7.06 13.93 14.21
C ILE A 214 7.39 14.73 15.47
N GLY A 215 7.05 14.19 16.65
CA GLY A 215 7.40 14.81 17.93
C GLY A 215 8.90 14.99 18.12
N GLN A 216 9.71 13.98 17.78
CA GLN A 216 11.17 14.07 17.85
C GLN A 216 11.73 15.12 16.88
N MET A 217 11.24 15.17 15.64
CA MET A 217 11.65 16.19 14.66
C MET A 217 11.30 17.60 15.14
N LEU A 218 10.10 17.79 15.69
CA LEU A 218 9.67 19.08 16.22
C LEU A 218 10.51 19.51 17.43
N PHE A 219 10.76 18.59 18.37
CA PHE A 219 11.62 18.83 19.52
C PHE A 219 13.04 19.22 19.10
N ASN A 220 13.65 18.45 18.18
CA ASN A 220 14.98 18.75 17.64
C ASN A 220 15.01 20.12 16.94
N THR A 221 13.95 20.51 16.25
CA THR A 221 13.85 21.82 15.58
C THR A 221 13.77 22.96 16.61
N LEU A 222 12.95 22.79 17.65
CA LEU A 222 12.78 23.78 18.71
C LEU A 222 14.03 23.93 19.61
N THR A 223 14.77 22.85 19.81
CA THR A 223 15.97 22.82 20.67
C THR A 223 17.27 23.12 19.93
N ARG A 224 17.24 23.21 18.59
CA ARG A 224 18.40 23.61 17.78
C ARG A 224 18.77 25.05 18.13
N ARG A 225 19.72 25.23 19.06
CA ARG A 225 20.27 26.55 19.41
C ARG A 225 20.74 27.25 18.14
N ARG A 226 20.17 28.41 17.87
CA ARG A 226 20.77 29.38 16.94
C ARG A 226 21.94 30.04 17.69
N THR A 227 23.06 29.34 17.79
CA THR A 227 24.29 29.92 18.35
C THR A 227 24.84 30.93 17.33
N ARG A 228 24.36 32.17 17.42
CA ARG A 228 25.18 33.33 17.12
C ARG A 228 25.47 33.95 18.48
N GLY A 229 26.70 33.74 18.97
CA GLY A 229 27.11 34.13 20.31
C GLY A 229 26.84 35.61 20.55
N ALA A 230 25.97 35.92 21.50
CA ALA A 230 25.85 37.23 22.09
C ALA A 230 26.76 37.26 23.33
N THR A 231 28.09 37.26 23.11
CA THR A 231 29.11 37.51 24.16
C THR A 231 30.53 37.76 23.62
N GLU A 232 30.77 37.89 22.31
CA GLU A 232 32.11 38.19 21.76
C GLU A 232 32.34 39.66 21.39
N SER A 233 31.53 40.63 21.83
CA SER A 233 31.73 42.06 21.49
C SER A 233 32.03 43.01 22.65
N GLU A 234 32.36 42.53 23.86
CA GLU A 234 32.63 43.43 25.02
C GLU A 234 34.06 43.40 25.57
N LEU A 235 35.03 42.76 24.90
CA LEU A 235 36.41 42.64 25.43
C LEU A 235 37.51 43.23 24.53
N ALA A 236 37.17 44.16 23.64
CA ALA A 236 38.19 44.87 22.86
C ALA A 236 37.88 46.37 22.76
N THR A 237 38.18 47.10 23.84
CA THR A 237 38.83 48.43 23.84
C THR A 237 38.80 49.05 25.24
N ALA A 238 39.76 48.64 26.06
CA ALA A 238 40.24 49.44 27.19
C ALA A 238 41.76 49.28 27.24
N GLU A 239 42.45 50.13 26.47
CA GLU A 239 43.78 50.72 26.71
C GLU A 239 44.14 51.66 25.55
#